data_AF-A0A956T0A0-F1
#
_entry.id   AF-A0A956T0A0-F1
#
_cell.length_a   1.000
_cell.length_b   1.000
_cell.length_c   1.000
_cell.angle_alpha   90.00
_cell.angle_beta   90.00
_cell.angle_gamma   90.00
#
_symmetry.space_group_name_H-M   'P 1'
#
loop_
_entity.id
_entity.type
_entity.pdbx_description
1 polymer ?
#
loop_
_entity_poly.entity_id
_entity_poly.type
_entity_poly.pdbx_seq_one_letter_code
_entity_poly.pdbx_strand_id
1 'polypeptide(L)'
;MRHLKLLFALFTLLLAAPVLPQQYDASGVWRSTTGYVFRIPTSTQHFDLIITSPNGQRMLGQARWVQKGHSFTYTVSGVSGSAFASYNAQYDALEVRGPGGTSWWRRVSK
;
A
#
# COMPACT_ATOMS: atom_id res chain seq x y z
N MET A 1 13.08 18.13 67.44
CA MET A 1 12.24 16.92 67.23
C MET A 1 11.56 17.10 65.87
N ARG A 2 12.14 16.58 64.79
CA ARG A 2 11.93 15.25 64.19
C ARG A 2 10.52 15.07 63.57
N HIS A 3 10.55 15.14 62.22
CA HIS A 3 9.87 14.27 61.24
C HIS A 3 8.45 14.57 60.76
N LEU A 4 8.24 14.14 59.50
CA LEU A 4 7.00 13.82 58.77
C LEU A 4 6.38 14.96 57.93
N LYS A 5 6.17 14.86 56.61
CA LYS A 5 6.50 13.85 55.58
C LYS A 5 6.33 14.55 54.21
N LEU A 6 7.41 14.67 53.43
CA LEU A 6 7.28 14.74 51.97
C LEU A 6 6.61 13.43 51.52
N LEU A 7 5.60 13.48 50.64
CA LEU A 7 5.39 12.41 49.66
C LEU A 7 4.42 12.83 48.54
N PHE A 8 5.04 13.02 47.36
CA PHE A 8 4.56 12.51 46.07
C PHE A 8 3.20 12.98 45.56
N ALA A 9 3.18 14.16 44.96
CA ALA A 9 2.28 14.47 43.86
C ALA A 9 3.13 14.67 42.60
N LEU A 10 3.64 13.58 42.01
CA LEU A 10 4.33 13.68 40.73
C LEU A 10 4.17 12.43 39.87
N PHE A 11 3.72 12.70 38.65
CA PHE A 11 3.93 11.93 37.42
C PHE A 11 3.21 10.59 37.28
N THR A 12 2.15 10.59 36.47
CA THR A 12 2.02 9.69 35.30
C THR A 12 0.77 10.07 34.50
N LEU A 13 0.79 11.24 33.86
CA LEU A 13 -0.11 11.47 32.73
C LEU A 13 0.50 10.71 31.55
N LEU A 14 0.11 9.44 31.36
CA LEU A 14 0.42 8.69 30.15
C LEU A 14 -0.19 9.46 28.96
N LEU A 15 0.66 10.14 28.19
CA LEU A 15 0.30 10.67 26.89
C LEU A 15 0.00 9.48 25.97
N ALA A 16 -1.27 9.06 25.91
CA ALA A 16 -1.75 8.23 24.82
C ALA A 16 -1.65 9.08 23.54
N ALA A 17 -0.52 8.97 22.83
CA ALA A 17 -0.39 9.60 21.53
C ALA A 17 -1.48 9.01 20.62
N PRO A 18 -2.38 9.81 20.03
CA PRO A 18 -3.33 9.29 19.08
C PRO A 18 -2.55 8.70 17.90
N VAL A 19 -2.74 7.41 17.64
CA VAL A 19 -2.28 6.80 16.39
C VAL A 19 -3.18 7.38 15.30
N LEU A 20 -2.69 8.40 14.60
CA LEU A 20 -3.40 8.92 13.44
C LEU A 20 -3.57 7.78 12.43
N PRO A 21 -4.78 7.55 11.89
CA PRO A 21 -4.97 6.55 10.86
C PRO A 21 -4.04 6.90 9.69
N GLN A 22 -3.13 5.98 9.38
CA GLN A 22 -2.22 6.17 8.26
C GLN A 22 -3.04 6.17 6.97
N GLN A 23 -3.15 7.34 6.32
CA GLN A 23 -3.82 7.46 5.04
C GLN A 23 -2.89 6.91 3.96
N TYR A 24 -3.24 5.75 3.43
CA TYR A 24 -2.54 5.15 2.29
C TYR A 24 -3.10 5.68 0.97
N ASP A 25 -2.21 5.92 0.02
CA ASP A 25 -2.57 6.28 -1.35
C ASP A 25 -1.66 5.59 -2.37
N ALA A 26 -2.10 4.40 -2.78
CA ALA A 26 -1.49 3.61 -3.84
C ALA A 26 -1.96 4.04 -5.25
N SER A 27 -2.88 4.99 -5.38
CA SER A 27 -3.30 5.47 -6.69
C SER A 27 -2.15 6.17 -7.42
N GLY A 28 -2.18 6.14 -8.75
CA GLY A 28 -1.14 6.72 -9.60
C GLY A 28 -0.49 5.68 -10.54
N VAL A 29 0.69 6.02 -11.02
CA VAL A 29 1.43 5.23 -12.01
C VAL A 29 2.68 4.63 -11.38
N TRP A 30 2.88 3.33 -11.58
CA TRP A 30 3.94 2.54 -10.99
C TRP A 30 4.71 1.78 -12.06
N ARG A 31 6.03 1.67 -11.92
CA ARG A 31 6.89 0.93 -12.85
C ARG A 31 7.66 -0.19 -12.13
N SER A 32 7.59 -1.40 -12.67
CA SER A 32 8.34 -2.55 -12.17
C SER A 32 9.82 -2.49 -12.56
N THR A 33 10.66 -3.27 -11.90
CA THR A 33 12.06 -3.48 -12.28
C THR A 33 12.23 -4.09 -13.68
N THR A 34 11.24 -4.85 -14.15
CA THR A 34 11.23 -5.48 -15.48
C THR A 34 10.59 -4.62 -16.57
N GLY A 35 10.16 -3.40 -16.23
CA GLY A 35 9.64 -2.42 -17.19
C GLY A 35 8.12 -2.42 -17.41
N TYR A 36 7.37 -3.24 -16.68
CA TYR A 36 5.91 -3.15 -16.68
C TYR A 36 5.44 -1.86 -16.01
N VAL A 37 4.28 -1.36 -16.41
CA VAL A 37 3.67 -0.16 -15.84
C VAL A 37 2.24 -0.46 -15.39
N PHE A 38 1.92 -0.10 -14.15
CA PHE A 38 0.55 -0.07 -13.64
C PHE A 38 0.04 1.35 -13.62
N ARG A 39 -1.23 1.54 -13.97
CA ARG A 39 -1.98 2.76 -13.64
C ARG A 39 -3.17 2.36 -12.77
N ILE A 40 -3.13 2.82 -11.52
CA ILE A 40 -4.11 2.53 -10.48
C ILE A 40 -4.99 3.77 -10.33
N PRO A 41 -6.30 3.69 -10.65
CA PRO A 41 -7.19 4.83 -10.53
C PRO A 41 -7.55 5.11 -9.06
N THR A 42 -7.98 6.35 -8.80
CA THR A 42 -8.71 6.66 -7.57
C THR A 42 -10.09 6.00 -7.64
N SER A 43 -10.28 4.90 -6.90
CA SER A 43 -11.55 4.15 -6.88
C SER A 43 -11.96 3.80 -5.44
N THR A 44 -13.26 3.55 -5.27
CA THR A 44 -13.88 3.23 -3.97
C THR A 44 -13.71 1.77 -3.56
N GLN A 45 -13.79 0.81 -4.49
CA GLN A 45 -13.66 -0.62 -4.14
C GLN A 45 -13.19 -1.54 -5.26
N HIS A 46 -13.86 -1.55 -6.42
CA HIS A 46 -13.46 -2.32 -7.60
C HIS A 46 -12.95 -1.36 -8.68
N PHE A 47 -11.98 -1.79 -9.48
CA PHE A 47 -11.45 -0.99 -10.56
C PHE A 47 -10.77 -1.81 -11.63
N ASP A 48 -10.71 -1.26 -12.84
CA ASP A 48 -9.86 -1.78 -13.90
C ASP A 48 -8.42 -1.32 -13.68
N LEU A 49 -7.53 -2.27 -13.45
CA LEU A 49 -6.10 -2.05 -13.40
C LEU A 49 -5.57 -2.02 -14.84
N ILE A 50 -5.00 -0.89 -15.23
CA ILE A 50 -4.33 -0.78 -16.53
C ILE A 50 -2.90 -1.27 -16.37
N ILE A 51 -2.52 -2.27 -17.17
CA ILE A 51 -1.18 -2.86 -17.18
C ILE A 51 -0.57 -2.66 -18.56
N THR A 52 0.61 -2.05 -18.63
CA THR A 52 1.38 -1.93 -19.88
C THR A 52 2.64 -2.78 -19.74
N SER A 53 2.85 -3.73 -20.65
CA SER A 53 4.07 -4.55 -20.70
C SER A 53 5.26 -3.76 -21.26
N PRO A 54 6.50 -4.25 -21.11
CA PRO A 54 7.70 -3.56 -21.58
C PRO A 54 7.72 -3.29 -23.08
N ASN A 55 7.01 -4.10 -23.88
CA ASN A 55 6.85 -3.94 -25.32
C ASN A 55 5.71 -2.97 -25.71
N GLY A 56 5.04 -2.34 -24.74
CA GLY A 56 3.96 -1.38 -24.96
C GLY A 56 2.56 -1.98 -25.10
N GLN A 57 2.40 -3.31 -25.04
CA GLN A 57 1.06 -3.91 -25.07
C GLN A 57 0.29 -3.56 -23.79
N ARG A 58 -0.99 -3.25 -23.94
CA ARG A 58 -1.87 -2.87 -22.84
C ARG A 58 -2.85 -4.00 -22.53
N MET A 59 -2.95 -4.33 -21.25
CA MET A 59 -3.86 -5.32 -20.69
C MET A 59 -4.73 -4.65 -19.62
N LEU A 60 -5.93 -5.19 -19.42
CA LEU A 60 -6.81 -4.80 -18.34
C LEU A 60 -6.88 -5.95 -17.33
N GLY A 61 -6.58 -5.63 -16.08
CA GLY A 61 -6.80 -6.51 -14.95
C GLY A 61 -8.05 -6.09 -14.18
N GLN A 62 -8.81 -7.05 -13.68
CA GLN A 62 -9.91 -6.77 -12.76
C GLN A 62 -9.36 -6.73 -11.35
N ALA A 63 -9.48 -5.60 -10.66
CA ALA A 63 -8.91 -5.39 -9.34
C ALA A 63 -9.95 -5.02 -8.28
N ARG A 64 -9.64 -5.37 -7.04
CA ARG A 64 -10.45 -5.05 -5.85
C ARG A 64 -9.57 -4.67 -4.68
N TRP A 65 -9.84 -3.53 -4.06
CA TRP A 65 -9.22 -3.15 -2.79
C TRP A 65 -9.54 -4.17 -1.70
N VAL A 66 -8.49 -4.70 -1.07
CA VAL A 66 -8.55 -5.40 0.22
C VAL A 66 -8.56 -4.37 1.34
N GLN A 67 -7.67 -3.39 1.25
CA GLN A 67 -7.66 -2.18 2.07
C GLN A 67 -7.49 -0.98 1.15
N LYS A 68 -8.49 -0.09 1.11
CA LYS A 68 -8.52 1.05 0.19
C LYS A 68 -7.25 1.89 0.30
N GLY A 69 -6.64 2.17 -0.85
CA GLY A 69 -5.42 2.98 -0.95
C GLY A 69 -4.15 2.26 -0.49
N HIS A 70 -4.24 1.06 0.10
CA HIS A 70 -3.10 0.30 0.59
C HIS A 70 -2.86 -0.97 -0.22
N SER A 71 -3.83 -1.87 -0.28
CA SER A 71 -3.64 -3.18 -0.89
C SER A 71 -4.86 -3.66 -1.68
N PHE A 72 -4.62 -4.38 -2.77
CA PHE A 72 -5.64 -4.91 -3.65
C PHE A 72 -5.24 -6.25 -4.24
N THR A 73 -6.23 -7.05 -4.62
CA THR A 73 -6.03 -8.22 -5.46
C THR A 73 -6.43 -7.91 -6.89
N TYR A 74 -5.82 -8.59 -7.86
CA TYR A 74 -6.22 -8.48 -9.26
C TYR A 74 -5.99 -9.77 -10.05
N THR A 75 -6.79 -9.94 -11.10
CA THR A 75 -6.64 -11.00 -12.11
C THR A 75 -6.46 -10.37 -13.49
N VAL A 76 -5.81 -11.09 -14.41
CA VAL A 76 -5.63 -10.66 -15.81
C VAL A 76 -6.14 -11.78 -16.70
N SER A 77 -6.95 -11.45 -17.70
CA SER A 77 -7.47 -12.45 -18.64
C SER A 77 -6.32 -13.19 -19.34
N GLY A 78 -6.42 -14.52 -19.42
CA GLY A 78 -5.37 -15.38 -19.99
C GLY A 78 -4.17 -15.64 -19.08
N VAL A 79 -4.12 -15.06 -17.88
CA VAL A 79 -3.10 -15.37 -16.86
C VAL A 79 -3.76 -16.15 -15.72
N SER A 80 -3.26 -17.35 -15.45
CA SER A 80 -3.78 -18.19 -14.37
C SER A 80 -3.48 -17.60 -13.00
N GLY A 81 -4.51 -17.53 -12.14
CA GLY A 81 -4.37 -17.12 -10.74
C GLY A 81 -4.67 -15.64 -10.48
N SER A 82 -4.52 -15.25 -9.21
CA SER A 82 -4.69 -13.88 -8.72
C SER A 82 -3.37 -13.39 -8.13
N ALA A 83 -3.11 -12.10 -8.27
CA ALA A 83 -1.97 -11.43 -7.66
C ALA A 83 -2.45 -10.45 -6.58
N PHE A 84 -1.59 -10.24 -5.58
CA PHE A 84 -1.80 -9.30 -4.48
C PHE A 84 -0.78 -8.17 -4.57
N ALA A 85 -1.25 -6.93 -4.55
CA ALA A 85 -0.43 -5.74 -4.55
C ALA A 85 -0.59 -5.00 -3.22
N SER A 86 0.50 -4.54 -2.62
CA SER A 86 0.51 -3.80 -1.35
C SER A 86 1.46 -2.63 -1.42
N TYR A 87 0.97 -1.45 -1.03
CA TYR A 87 1.75 -0.23 -0.97
C TYR A 87 2.52 -0.13 0.34
N ASN A 88 3.83 -0.02 0.24
CA ASN A 88 4.72 0.24 1.35
C ASN A 88 5.04 1.75 1.41
N ALA A 89 4.39 2.44 2.34
CA ALA A 89 4.57 3.88 2.53
C ALA A 89 5.97 4.28 3.03
N GLN A 90 6.71 3.38 3.68
CA GLN A 90 8.07 3.67 4.16
C GLN A 90 9.05 3.85 3.00
N TYR A 91 8.83 3.12 1.90
CA TYR A 91 9.74 3.11 0.74
C TYR A 91 9.14 3.74 -0.51
N ASP A 92 7.92 4.28 -0.43
CA ASP A 92 7.07 4.66 -1.57
C ASP A 92 7.12 3.62 -2.71
N ALA A 93 6.88 2.35 -2.31
CA ALA A 93 7.06 1.20 -3.20
C ALA A 93 5.79 0.35 -3.22
N LEU A 94 5.46 -0.21 -4.37
CA LEU A 94 4.38 -1.19 -4.51
C LEU A 94 5.00 -2.58 -4.64
N GLU A 95 4.70 -3.45 -3.69
CA GLU A 95 5.04 -4.86 -3.73
C GLU A 95 3.92 -5.63 -4.43
N VAL A 96 4.26 -6.44 -5.43
CA VAL A 96 3.30 -7.25 -6.18
C VAL A 96 3.72 -8.71 -6.08
N ARG A 97 2.85 -9.53 -5.46
CA ARG A 97 3.03 -10.97 -5.27
C ARG A 97 2.04 -11.70 -6.17
N GLY A 98 2.54 -12.45 -7.14
CA GLY A 98 1.71 -13.23 -8.06
C GLY A 98 2.23 -14.65 -8.26
N PRO A 99 1.60 -15.41 -9.16
CA PRO A 99 1.99 -16.79 -9.48
C PRO A 99 3.46 -16.91 -9.97
N GLY A 100 3.98 -15.87 -10.62
CA GLY A 100 5.37 -15.80 -11.08
C GLY A 100 6.37 -15.30 -10.03
N GLY A 101 5.95 -15.08 -8.78
CA GLY A 101 6.78 -14.58 -7.68
C GLY A 101 6.49 -13.14 -7.27
N THR A 102 7.42 -12.54 -6.53
CA THR A 102 7.31 -11.18 -5.98
C THR A 102 8.11 -10.18 -6.80
N SER A 103 7.57 -8.99 -7.01
CA SER A 103 8.23 -7.87 -7.69
C SER A 103 7.99 -6.55 -6.95
N TRP A 104 8.95 -5.63 -7.07
CA TRP A 104 8.90 -4.31 -6.47
C TRP A 104 8.80 -3.22 -7.53
N TRP A 105 7.94 -2.25 -7.28
CA TRP A 105 7.58 -1.22 -8.25
C TRP A 105 7.75 0.15 -7.62
N ARG A 106 8.25 1.10 -8.42
CA ARG A 106 8.48 2.48 -8.00
C ARG A 106 7.40 3.38 -8.59
N ARG A 107 6.96 4.37 -7.81
CA ARG A 107 6.02 5.37 -8.30
C ARG A 107 6.72 6.25 -9.34
N VAL A 108 6.02 6.52 -10.44
CA VAL A 108 6.48 7.44 -11.49
C VAL A 108 5.60 8.68 -11.60
N SER A 109 4.32 8.58 -11.22
CA SER A 109 3.43 9.73 -11.05
C SER A 109 2.30 9.43 -10.07
N LYS A 110 1.67 10.48 -9.54
CA LYS A 110 0.38 10.39 -8.85
C LYS A 110 -0.76 10.54 -9.86
#